data_AF-A0A938U187-F1
#
_entry.id   AF-A0A938U187-F1
#
_cell.length_a   1.000
_cell.length_b   1.000
_cell.length_c   1.000
_cell.angle_alpha   90.00
_cell.angle_beta   90.00
_cell.angle_gamma   90.00
#
_symmetry.space_group_name_H-M   'P 1'
#
loop_
_entity.id
_entity.type
_entity.pdbx_description
1 polymer ?
#
loop_
_entity_poly.entity_id
_entity_poly.type
_entity_poly.pdbx_seq_one_letter_code
_entity_poly.pdbx_strand_id
1 'polypeptide(L)'
;MKKKIGFSGKIRTDPGESLAKGHREVMAAIWREYLQEVCGASPKSGRFRVLREAIEAAGNFAQVYEEWNDLPPEDRAAAWRRLIQAVKSELEARSRQCVRCGECCERSSPTLLTADTALLESEAISFGEVYTLRAGEKATDRDGAVVTLKEERLKVREVPGTRQCWFYRAADRACRLYEQRPEQCRRQQCWEEPHPEPAPEEVLQRRHLFTRVPEVWELIQAHEERCGVERLAQVLAQVAAGEEEAGDHLFTALHFDHYLREMLVDEWGLSPATTELLLGRPLKSLLRDWGYRATLTPEGVFRLSPMCEVPDTP
;
A
#
# COMPACT_ATOMS: atom_id res chain seq x y z
N MET A 1 -4.56 -21.59 28.29
CA MET A 1 -5.31 -20.81 29.31
C MET A 1 -6.18 -19.80 28.59
N LYS A 2 -7.52 -19.92 28.66
CA LYS A 2 -8.44 -18.94 28.04
C LYS A 2 -8.32 -17.61 28.81
N LYS A 3 -7.73 -16.58 28.20
CA LYS A 3 -7.71 -15.22 28.76
C LYS A 3 -9.16 -14.75 28.86
N LYS A 4 -9.67 -14.57 30.08
CA LYS A 4 -10.94 -13.86 30.29
C LYS A 4 -10.70 -12.42 29.82
N ILE A 5 -11.31 -12.04 28.70
CA ILE A 5 -11.33 -10.66 28.24
C ILE A 5 -12.21 -9.90 29.24
N GLY A 6 -11.56 -9.18 30.15
CA GLY A 6 -12.23 -8.34 31.14
C GLY A 6 -12.48 -6.98 30.52
N PHE A 7 -13.77 -6.65 30.36
CA PHE A 7 -14.26 -5.38 29.85
C PHE A 7 -13.69 -4.22 30.66
N SER A 8 -13.07 -3.23 30.00
CA SER A 8 -12.41 -2.09 30.67
C SER A 8 -13.21 -0.78 30.64
N GLY A 9 -14.47 -0.82 30.19
CA GLY A 9 -15.31 0.36 30.01
C GLY A 9 -15.57 1.14 31.31
N LYS A 10 -15.47 2.48 31.22
CA LYS A 10 -15.74 3.48 32.26
C LYS A 10 -17.25 3.61 32.58
N ILE A 11 -17.95 2.50 32.70
CA ILE A 11 -19.32 2.45 33.18
C ILE A 11 -19.23 2.22 34.68
N ARG A 12 -19.69 3.17 35.49
CA ARG A 12 -19.63 3.12 36.97
C ARG A 12 -20.49 1.98 37.58
N THR A 13 -21.12 1.16 36.74
CA THR A 13 -22.03 0.06 37.07
C THR A 13 -21.68 -1.17 36.23
N ASP A 14 -21.92 -2.37 36.79
CA ASP A 14 -21.76 -3.64 36.09
C ASP A 14 -22.44 -3.60 34.70
N PRO A 15 -21.75 -3.96 33.60
CA PRO A 15 -22.34 -3.97 32.26
C PRO A 15 -23.62 -4.82 32.18
N GLY A 16 -23.71 -5.91 32.95
CA GLY A 16 -24.90 -6.75 33.04
C GLY A 16 -26.12 -6.00 33.60
N GLU A 17 -25.94 -5.28 34.71
CA GLU A 17 -26.99 -4.44 35.30
C GLU A 17 -27.41 -3.30 34.35
N SER A 18 -26.44 -2.71 33.66
CA SER A 18 -26.66 -1.61 32.72
C SER A 18 -27.45 -2.07 31.48
N LEU A 19 -27.21 -3.29 30.99
CA LEU A 19 -27.98 -3.90 29.91
C LEU A 19 -29.40 -4.29 30.37
N ALA A 20 -29.57 -4.75 31.61
CA ALA A 20 -30.87 -5.14 32.14
C ALA A 20 -31.81 -3.94 32.31
N LYS A 21 -31.30 -2.82 32.84
CA LYS A 21 -32.11 -1.64 33.20
C LYS A 21 -32.06 -0.49 32.18
N GLY A 22 -31.02 -0.43 31.36
CA GLY A 22 -30.79 0.67 30.42
C GLY A 22 -31.69 0.65 29.19
N HIS A 23 -31.91 1.84 28.62
CA HIS A 23 -32.56 2.01 27.32
C HIS A 23 -31.62 1.60 26.18
N ARG A 24 -32.16 1.48 24.96
CA ARG A 24 -31.42 1.09 23.75
C ARG A 24 -30.15 1.90 23.49
N GLU A 25 -30.11 3.18 23.87
CA GLU A 25 -28.92 4.04 23.73
C GLU A 25 -27.78 3.60 24.65
N VAL A 26 -28.11 3.12 25.86
CA VAL A 26 -27.13 2.54 26.81
C VAL A 26 -26.59 1.23 26.23
N MET A 27 -27.46 0.36 25.71
CA MET A 27 -27.04 -0.87 25.04
C MET A 27 -26.13 -0.59 23.85
N ALA A 28 -26.47 0.38 23.00
CA ALA A 28 -25.66 0.75 21.85
C ALA A 28 -24.30 1.35 22.23
N ALA A 29 -24.21 2.09 23.34
CA ALA A 29 -22.94 2.57 23.87
C ALA A 29 -22.05 1.41 24.33
N ILE A 30 -22.60 0.48 25.13
CA ILE A 30 -21.89 -0.73 25.58
C ILE A 30 -21.45 -1.58 24.38
N TRP A 31 -22.33 -1.73 23.39
CA TRP A 31 -22.04 -2.46 22.16
C TRP A 31 -20.86 -1.87 21.39
N ARG A 32 -20.82 -0.55 21.23
CA ARG A 32 -19.72 0.15 20.55
C ARG A 32 -18.39 -0.05 21.27
N GLU A 33 -18.38 0.07 22.59
CA GLU A 33 -17.18 -0.17 23.41
C GLU A 33 -16.72 -1.62 23.29
N TYR A 34 -17.64 -2.57 23.39
CA TYR A 34 -17.36 -3.99 23.22
C TYR A 34 -16.76 -4.32 21.85
N LEU A 35 -17.36 -3.81 20.78
CA LEU A 35 -16.84 -4.00 19.42
C LEU A 35 -15.46 -3.39 19.25
N GLN A 36 -15.21 -2.19 19.79
CA GLN A 36 -13.91 -1.55 19.71
C GLN A 36 -12.83 -2.38 20.40
N GLU A 37 -13.12 -2.89 21.60
CA GLU A 37 -12.20 -3.73 22.37
C GLU A 37 -11.90 -5.06 21.64
N VAL A 38 -12.94 -5.76 21.19
CA VAL A 38 -12.79 -7.11 20.61
C VAL A 38 -12.23 -7.07 19.19
N CYS A 39 -12.59 -6.08 18.37
CA CYS A 39 -12.03 -5.94 17.02
C CYS A 39 -10.56 -5.48 17.04
N GLY A 40 -10.09 -4.86 18.13
CA GLY A 40 -8.73 -4.33 18.23
C GLY A 40 -8.39 -3.37 17.09
N ALA A 41 -9.35 -2.54 16.70
CA ALA A 41 -9.24 -1.62 15.56
C ALA A 41 -9.75 -0.23 15.93
N SER A 42 -9.15 0.81 15.37
CA SER A 42 -9.64 2.18 15.53
C SER A 42 -11.06 2.30 14.97
N PRO A 43 -12.00 2.95 15.67
CA PRO A 43 -13.36 3.19 15.16
C PRO A 43 -13.42 3.95 13.83
N LYS A 44 -12.35 4.68 13.49
CA LYS A 44 -12.21 5.42 12.22
C LYS A 44 -11.72 4.54 11.06
N SER A 45 -11.18 3.36 11.36
CA SER A 45 -10.63 2.47 10.33
C SER A 45 -11.73 1.83 9.48
N GLY A 46 -11.44 1.67 8.19
CA GLY A 46 -12.21 0.83 7.27
C GLY A 46 -12.33 -0.60 7.80
N ARG A 47 -11.28 -1.17 8.41
CA ARG A 47 -11.34 -2.49 9.07
C ARG A 47 -12.46 -2.56 10.10
N PHE A 48 -12.53 -1.60 11.02
CA PHE A 48 -13.58 -1.57 12.05
C PHE A 48 -14.97 -1.44 11.42
N ARG A 49 -15.10 -0.56 10.41
CA ARG A 49 -16.37 -0.35 9.70
C ARG A 49 -16.89 -1.64 9.07
N VAL A 50 -16.04 -2.35 8.33
CA VAL A 50 -16.42 -3.61 7.65
C VAL A 50 -16.76 -4.71 8.65
N LEU A 51 -15.94 -4.87 9.71
CA LEU A 51 -16.22 -5.87 10.75
C LEU A 51 -17.54 -5.58 11.46
N ARG A 52 -17.78 -4.33 11.85
CA ARG A 52 -19.01 -3.90 12.49
C ARG A 52 -20.22 -4.18 11.60
N GLU A 53 -20.18 -3.76 10.33
CA GLU A 53 -21.27 -3.99 9.37
C GLU A 53 -21.62 -5.49 9.26
N ALA A 54 -20.62 -6.35 9.14
CA ALA A 54 -20.82 -7.80 9.05
C ALA A 54 -21.39 -8.39 10.34
N ILE A 55 -20.84 -8.00 11.50
CA ILE A 55 -21.28 -8.47 12.82
C ILE A 55 -22.71 -8.03 13.12
N GLU A 56 -23.02 -6.75 12.88
CA GLU A 56 -24.34 -6.18 13.15
C GLU A 56 -25.40 -6.79 12.24
N ALA A 57 -25.05 -7.09 10.98
CA ALA A 57 -25.93 -7.84 10.08
C ALA A 57 -26.16 -9.27 10.56
N ALA A 58 -25.10 -10.02 10.90
CA ALA A 58 -25.20 -11.40 11.37
C ALA A 58 -25.95 -11.54 12.70
N GLY A 59 -25.80 -10.55 13.59
CA GLY A 59 -26.49 -10.50 14.88
C GLY A 59 -27.87 -9.84 14.84
N ASN A 60 -28.31 -9.35 13.68
CA ASN A 60 -29.54 -8.57 13.48
C ASN A 60 -29.68 -7.40 14.46
N PHE A 61 -28.60 -6.63 14.61
CA PHE A 61 -28.49 -5.55 15.58
C PHE A 61 -29.58 -4.48 15.41
N ALA A 62 -29.96 -4.16 14.17
CA ALA A 62 -30.98 -3.16 13.89
C ALA A 62 -32.33 -3.53 14.54
N GLN A 63 -32.77 -4.79 14.40
CA GLN A 63 -33.99 -5.26 15.05
C GLN A 63 -33.84 -5.23 16.57
N VAL A 64 -32.72 -5.74 17.10
CA VAL A 64 -32.45 -5.75 18.54
C VAL A 64 -32.48 -4.33 19.12
N TYR A 65 -31.94 -3.35 18.40
CA TYR A 65 -31.90 -1.95 18.83
C TYR A 65 -33.29 -1.32 18.89
N GLU A 66 -34.15 -1.56 17.89
CA GLU A 66 -35.51 -1.03 17.87
C GLU A 66 -36.39 -1.66 18.97
N GLU A 67 -36.31 -2.97 19.14
CA GLU A 67 -37.15 -3.71 20.10
C GLU A 67 -36.64 -3.63 21.55
N TRP A 68 -35.40 -3.18 21.77
CA TRP A 68 -34.69 -3.31 23.05
C TRP A 68 -35.49 -2.83 24.27
N ASN A 69 -36.16 -1.69 24.13
CA ASN A 69 -36.90 -1.07 25.24
C ASN A 69 -38.11 -1.92 25.66
N ASP A 70 -38.71 -2.65 24.72
CA ASP A 70 -39.91 -3.46 24.94
C ASP A 70 -39.58 -4.90 25.34
N LEU A 71 -38.33 -5.33 25.19
CA LEU A 71 -37.89 -6.67 25.58
C LEU A 71 -37.85 -6.83 27.11
N PRO A 72 -38.41 -7.92 27.66
CA PRO A 72 -38.17 -8.37 29.02
C PRO A 72 -36.67 -8.57 29.31
N PRO A 73 -36.21 -8.46 30.57
CA PRO A 73 -34.80 -8.62 30.92
C PRO A 73 -34.17 -9.93 30.45
N GLU A 74 -34.89 -11.06 30.50
CA GLU A 74 -34.42 -12.35 29.99
C GLU A 74 -34.16 -12.34 28.48
N ASP A 75 -35.01 -11.66 27.71
CA ASP A 75 -34.90 -11.55 26.26
C ASP A 75 -33.81 -10.56 25.85
N ARG A 76 -33.58 -9.51 26.63
CA ARG A 76 -32.41 -8.62 26.48
C ARG A 76 -31.11 -9.41 26.64
N ALA A 77 -31.04 -10.28 27.65
CA ALA A 77 -29.87 -11.14 27.86
C ALA A 77 -29.70 -12.18 26.73
N ALA A 78 -30.79 -12.70 26.18
CA ALA A 78 -30.74 -13.59 25.01
C ALA A 78 -30.29 -12.85 23.73
N ALA A 79 -30.83 -11.65 23.48
CA ALA A 79 -30.44 -10.80 22.37
C ALA A 79 -28.95 -10.42 22.44
N TRP A 80 -28.48 -10.01 23.61
CA TRP A 80 -27.06 -9.71 23.82
C TRP A 80 -26.14 -10.92 23.59
N ARG A 81 -26.55 -12.11 24.04
CA ARG A 81 -25.81 -13.35 23.76
C ARG A 81 -25.73 -13.67 22.26
N ARG A 82 -26.81 -13.43 21.50
CA ARG A 82 -26.79 -13.58 20.04
C ARG A 82 -25.80 -12.62 19.38
N LEU A 83 -25.79 -11.35 19.79
CA LEU A 83 -24.84 -10.35 19.30
C LEU A 83 -23.38 -10.76 19.59
N ILE A 84 -23.08 -11.21 20.82
CA ILE A 84 -21.75 -11.73 21.18
C ILE A 84 -21.39 -12.98 20.35
N GLN A 85 -22.33 -13.86 20.09
CA GLN A 85 -22.09 -15.05 19.27
C GLN A 85 -21.79 -14.68 17.81
N ALA A 86 -22.48 -13.68 17.26
CA ALA A 86 -22.18 -13.12 15.95
C ALA A 86 -20.77 -12.54 15.89
N VAL A 87 -20.34 -11.79 16.90
CA VAL A 87 -18.96 -11.27 17.01
C VAL A 87 -17.93 -12.39 16.91
N LYS A 88 -18.11 -13.44 17.71
CA LYS A 88 -17.19 -14.59 17.70
C LYS A 88 -17.14 -15.27 16.34
N SER A 89 -18.31 -15.55 15.76
CA SER A 89 -18.44 -16.21 14.47
C SER A 89 -17.78 -15.41 13.34
N GLU A 90 -18.07 -14.10 13.26
CA GLU A 90 -17.55 -13.26 12.18
C GLU A 90 -16.05 -13.01 12.28
N LEU A 91 -15.50 -12.88 13.50
CA LEU A 91 -14.07 -12.74 13.72
C LEU A 91 -13.32 -14.05 13.44
N GLU A 92 -13.88 -15.19 13.87
CA GLU A 92 -13.30 -16.51 13.59
C GLU A 92 -13.28 -16.79 12.08
N ALA A 93 -14.37 -16.52 11.38
CA ALA A 93 -14.47 -16.65 9.93
C ALA A 93 -13.46 -15.77 9.16
N ARG A 94 -12.93 -14.71 9.80
CA ARG A 94 -11.97 -13.77 9.20
C ARG A 94 -10.57 -13.85 9.79
N SER A 95 -10.32 -14.81 10.68
CA SER A 95 -9.09 -14.94 11.45
C SER A 95 -7.83 -15.30 10.64
N ARG A 96 -7.95 -15.51 9.33
CA ARG A 96 -6.83 -15.89 8.44
C ARG A 96 -6.94 -15.30 7.03
N GLN A 97 -7.78 -14.29 6.86
CA GLN A 97 -8.04 -13.70 5.55
C GLN A 97 -8.21 -12.20 5.63
N CYS A 98 -7.89 -11.52 4.52
CA CYS A 98 -8.12 -10.10 4.41
C CYS A 98 -9.61 -9.80 4.59
N VAL A 99 -9.93 -8.84 5.47
CA VAL A 99 -11.31 -8.40 5.72
C VAL A 99 -11.87 -7.54 4.58
N ARG A 100 -11.06 -7.27 3.54
CA ARG A 100 -11.41 -6.46 2.37
C ARG A 100 -11.89 -5.06 2.75
N CYS A 101 -11.18 -4.40 3.67
CA CYS A 101 -11.49 -3.03 4.06
C CYS A 101 -11.01 -1.97 3.06
N GLY A 102 -10.06 -2.30 2.19
CA GLY A 102 -9.50 -1.38 1.18
C GLY A 102 -8.38 -0.47 1.66
N GLU A 103 -8.22 -0.26 2.97
CA GLU A 103 -7.32 0.77 3.51
C GLU A 103 -5.86 0.61 3.06
N CYS A 104 -5.29 -0.59 3.14
CA CYS A 104 -3.93 -0.81 2.68
C CYS A 104 -3.82 -0.65 1.17
N CYS A 105 -4.83 -1.10 0.42
CA CYS A 105 -4.87 -1.02 -1.04
C CYS A 105 -4.99 0.41 -1.55
N GLU A 106 -5.63 1.31 -0.81
CA GLU A 106 -5.77 2.73 -1.19
C GLU A 106 -4.54 3.55 -0.78
N ARG A 107 -3.79 3.10 0.24
CA ARG A 107 -2.62 3.80 0.76
C ARG A 107 -1.35 3.53 -0.02
N SER A 108 -1.14 2.29 -0.49
CA SER A 108 0.01 1.93 -1.32
C SER A 108 -0.23 0.60 -2.03
N SER A 109 0.36 0.45 -3.20
CA SER A 109 0.57 -0.88 -3.79
C SER A 109 1.65 -1.68 -3.06
N PRO A 110 1.65 -3.02 -3.19
CA PRO A 110 2.67 -3.86 -2.55
C PRO A 110 4.02 -3.84 -3.27
N THR A 111 5.09 -3.90 -2.48
CA THR A 111 6.42 -4.33 -2.91
C THR A 111 6.43 -5.84 -3.06
N LEU A 112 6.98 -6.33 -4.18
CA LEU A 112 7.13 -7.74 -4.45
C LEU A 112 8.33 -8.31 -3.68
N LEU A 113 8.15 -9.51 -3.15
CA LEU A 113 9.21 -10.28 -2.49
C LEU A 113 9.71 -11.40 -3.41
N THR A 114 10.85 -12.01 -3.08
CA THR A 114 11.44 -13.10 -3.87
C THR A 114 10.48 -14.29 -4.01
N ALA A 115 9.58 -14.49 -3.04
CA ALA A 115 8.49 -15.46 -3.12
C ALA A 115 7.47 -15.16 -4.25
N ASP A 116 7.40 -13.90 -4.71
CA ASP A 116 6.47 -13.45 -5.75
C ASP A 116 7.02 -13.63 -7.18
N THR A 117 8.25 -14.14 -7.37
CA THR A 117 8.81 -14.38 -8.72
C THR A 117 7.86 -15.24 -9.58
N ALA A 118 7.22 -16.24 -8.99
CA ALA A 118 6.25 -17.09 -9.69
C ALA A 118 5.03 -16.32 -10.24
N LEU A 119 4.66 -15.18 -9.66
CA LEU A 119 3.56 -14.35 -10.17
C LEU A 119 3.90 -13.70 -11.52
N LEU A 120 5.19 -13.42 -11.73
CA LEU A 120 5.69 -12.86 -12.98
C LEU A 120 5.92 -13.96 -14.02
N GLU A 121 6.50 -15.09 -13.61
CA GLU A 121 6.75 -16.25 -14.49
C GLU A 121 5.45 -16.87 -15.03
N SER A 122 4.38 -16.85 -14.23
CA SER A 122 3.06 -17.35 -14.63
C SER A 122 2.17 -16.29 -15.31
N GLU A 123 2.71 -15.07 -15.52
CA GLU A 123 1.98 -13.91 -16.06
C GLU A 123 0.71 -13.53 -15.27
N ALA A 124 0.58 -13.96 -14.01
CA ALA A 124 -0.45 -13.46 -13.11
C ALA A 124 -0.32 -11.94 -12.92
N ILE A 125 0.91 -11.45 -12.84
CA ILE A 125 1.28 -10.05 -12.91
C ILE A 125 2.12 -9.86 -14.17
N SER A 126 1.69 -8.97 -15.05
CA SER A 126 2.49 -8.64 -16.24
C SER A 126 3.62 -7.67 -15.91
N PHE A 127 4.68 -7.67 -16.71
CA PHE A 127 5.80 -6.72 -16.54
C PHE A 127 5.38 -5.26 -16.64
N GLY A 128 4.34 -4.94 -17.42
CA GLY A 128 3.78 -3.60 -17.49
C GLY A 128 3.05 -3.15 -16.22
N GLU A 129 2.75 -4.05 -15.29
CA GLU A 129 2.04 -3.76 -14.03
C GLU A 129 2.98 -3.61 -12.83
N VAL A 130 4.28 -3.72 -13.05
CA VAL A 130 5.34 -3.57 -12.05
C VAL A 130 6.30 -2.49 -12.52
N TYR A 131 6.94 -1.82 -11.57
CA TYR A 131 8.01 -0.88 -11.85
C TYR A 131 9.12 -1.02 -10.80
N THR A 132 10.30 -0.53 -11.16
CA THR A 132 11.46 -0.55 -10.28
C THR A 132 11.61 0.77 -9.54
N LEU A 133 11.70 0.68 -8.22
CA LEU A 133 12.23 1.73 -7.35
C LEU A 133 13.71 1.40 -7.08
N ARG A 134 14.61 2.26 -7.52
CA ARG A 134 16.06 2.03 -7.39
C ARG A 134 16.57 2.45 -6.01
N ALA A 135 17.73 1.93 -5.63
CA ALA A 135 18.41 2.38 -4.42
C ALA A 135 18.66 3.90 -4.47
N GLY A 136 18.45 4.59 -3.35
CA GLY A 136 18.53 6.05 -3.25
C GLY A 136 17.23 6.79 -3.57
N GLU A 137 16.20 6.13 -4.13
CA GLU A 137 14.90 6.77 -4.36
C GLU A 137 14.14 6.97 -3.04
N LYS A 138 13.26 7.98 -3.01
CA LYS A 138 12.33 8.20 -1.89
C LYS A 138 11.12 7.27 -2.00
N ALA A 139 10.77 6.63 -0.90
CA ALA A 139 9.55 5.82 -0.77
C ALA A 139 8.85 6.14 0.55
N THR A 140 7.55 5.88 0.64
CA THR A 140 6.84 5.96 1.93
C THR A 140 6.96 4.62 2.64
N ASP A 141 7.33 4.63 3.90
CA ASP A 141 7.29 3.46 4.75
C ASP A 141 5.85 3.12 5.20
N ARG A 142 5.74 2.11 6.06
CA ARG A 142 4.47 1.64 6.62
C ARG A 142 3.73 2.70 7.43
N ASP A 143 4.48 3.55 8.13
CA ASP A 143 3.99 4.55 9.07
C ASP A 143 3.66 5.89 8.38
N GLY A 144 3.99 6.01 7.10
CA GLY A 144 3.71 7.19 6.29
C GLY A 144 4.90 8.14 6.18
N ALA A 145 6.06 7.81 6.76
CA ALA A 145 7.25 8.63 6.64
C ALA A 145 7.93 8.41 5.28
N VAL A 146 8.48 9.48 4.72
CA VAL A 146 9.28 9.40 3.50
C VAL A 146 10.70 8.99 3.88
N VAL A 147 11.14 7.84 3.37
CA VAL A 147 12.46 7.26 3.61
C VAL A 147 13.23 7.09 2.31
N THR A 148 14.55 7.20 2.38
CA THR A 148 15.43 6.87 1.26
C THR A 148 15.67 5.37 1.24
N LEU A 149 15.42 4.74 0.09
CA LEU A 149 15.64 3.32 -0.10
C LEU A 149 17.13 2.99 -0.08
N LYS A 150 17.51 1.97 0.70
CA LYS A 150 18.88 1.44 0.72
C LYS A 150 19.12 0.41 -0.38
N GLU A 151 18.06 -0.28 -0.79
CA GLU A 151 18.07 -1.32 -1.80
C GLU A 151 16.98 -1.08 -2.86
N GLU A 152 17.20 -1.66 -4.03
CA GLU A 152 16.20 -1.71 -5.08
C GLU A 152 14.96 -2.51 -4.64
N ARG A 153 13.78 -2.09 -5.08
CA ARG A 153 12.51 -2.77 -4.83
C ARG A 153 11.67 -2.82 -6.11
N LEU A 154 11.13 -3.99 -6.44
CA LEU A 154 10.07 -4.11 -7.45
C LEU A 154 8.72 -3.87 -6.80
N LYS A 155 7.92 -2.96 -7.33
CA LYS A 155 6.63 -2.58 -6.75
C LYS A 155 5.51 -2.67 -7.79
N VAL A 156 4.36 -3.19 -7.38
CA VAL A 156 3.14 -3.16 -8.20
C VAL A 156 2.77 -1.71 -8.47
N ARG A 157 2.23 -1.41 -9.66
CA ARG A 157 1.81 -0.05 -10.00
C ARG A 157 0.66 0.45 -9.13
N GLU A 158 0.54 1.76 -9.11
CA GLU A 158 -0.60 2.47 -8.54
C GLU A 158 -1.43 3.08 -9.68
N VAL A 159 -2.72 3.29 -9.44
CA VAL A 159 -3.61 3.97 -10.38
C VAL A 159 -3.11 5.41 -10.56
N PRO A 160 -2.87 5.88 -11.80
CA PRO A 160 -2.31 7.20 -12.06
C PRO A 160 -3.03 8.32 -11.31
N GLY A 161 -2.25 9.20 -10.67
CA GLY A 161 -2.78 10.31 -9.86
C GLY A 161 -3.28 9.92 -8.46
N THR A 162 -3.15 8.65 -8.08
CA THR A 162 -3.54 8.15 -6.76
C THR A 162 -2.45 7.23 -6.19
N ARG A 163 -2.61 6.80 -4.93
CA ARG A 163 -1.79 5.74 -4.31
C ARG A 163 -2.47 4.38 -4.33
N GLN A 164 -3.61 4.28 -5.00
CA GLN A 164 -4.41 3.06 -5.02
C GLN A 164 -3.67 1.97 -5.81
N CYS A 165 -3.53 0.79 -5.24
CA CYS A 165 -3.01 -0.38 -5.90
C CYS A 165 -3.75 -0.66 -7.22
N TRP A 166 -2.99 -0.91 -8.29
CA TRP A 166 -3.50 -1.19 -9.63
C TRP A 166 -4.52 -2.35 -9.69
N PHE A 167 -4.37 -3.37 -8.82
CA PHE A 167 -5.26 -4.53 -8.79
C PHE A 167 -6.50 -4.35 -7.91
N TYR A 168 -6.60 -3.27 -7.14
CA TYR A 168 -7.74 -3.01 -6.27
C TYR A 168 -8.90 -2.37 -7.05
N ARG A 169 -10.09 -2.90 -6.85
CA ARG A 169 -11.36 -2.33 -7.28
C ARG A 169 -12.10 -1.78 -6.06
N ALA A 170 -12.09 -0.47 -5.91
CA ALA A 170 -12.75 0.22 -4.81
C ALA A 170 -14.28 0.00 -4.79
N ALA A 171 -14.91 -0.04 -5.96
CA ALA A 171 -16.37 -0.15 -6.10
C ALA A 171 -16.98 -1.34 -5.36
N ASP A 172 -16.28 -2.47 -5.34
CA ASP A 172 -16.71 -3.71 -4.67
C ASP A 172 -15.72 -4.20 -3.61
N ARG A 173 -14.75 -3.37 -3.22
CA ARG A 173 -13.70 -3.70 -2.25
C ARG A 173 -12.98 -5.02 -2.59
N ALA A 174 -12.73 -5.26 -3.89
CA ALA A 174 -12.17 -6.51 -4.38
C ALA A 174 -10.73 -6.33 -4.91
N CYS A 175 -9.97 -7.42 -4.92
CA CYS A 175 -8.67 -7.49 -5.59
C CYS A 175 -8.79 -8.44 -6.79
N ARG A 176 -8.37 -7.97 -7.97
CA ARG A 176 -8.38 -8.80 -9.20
C ARG A 176 -7.49 -10.03 -9.10
N LEU A 177 -6.50 -9.97 -8.21
CA LEU A 177 -5.47 -10.99 -8.01
C LEU A 177 -5.54 -11.53 -6.56
N TYR A 178 -6.74 -11.67 -5.98
CA TYR A 178 -6.88 -11.98 -4.55
C TYR A 178 -6.26 -13.33 -4.16
N GLU A 179 -6.51 -14.38 -4.96
CA GLU A 179 -6.00 -15.74 -4.70
C GLU A 179 -4.49 -15.85 -4.87
N GLN A 180 -3.93 -15.06 -5.79
CA GLN A 180 -2.51 -15.05 -6.12
C GLN A 180 -1.79 -13.81 -5.55
N ARG A 181 -2.40 -13.11 -4.59
CA ARG A 181 -1.95 -11.79 -4.13
C ARG A 181 -0.47 -11.80 -3.71
N PRO A 182 0.26 -10.69 -3.90
CA PRO A 182 1.67 -10.61 -3.50
C PRO A 182 1.89 -10.95 -2.03
N GLU A 183 3.06 -11.48 -1.71
CA GLU A 183 3.43 -11.96 -0.37
C GLU A 183 3.28 -10.86 0.69
N GLN A 184 3.67 -9.62 0.37
CA GLN A 184 3.44 -8.49 1.28
C GLN A 184 1.95 -8.31 1.63
N CYS A 185 1.04 -8.51 0.67
CA CYS A 185 -0.41 -8.48 0.93
C CYS A 185 -0.88 -9.66 1.80
N ARG A 186 -0.24 -10.84 1.70
CA ARG A 186 -0.55 -11.99 2.58
C ARG A 186 -0.07 -11.73 4.01
N ARG A 187 1.08 -11.07 4.16
CA ARG A 187 1.67 -10.65 5.45
C ARG A 187 0.93 -9.49 6.12
N GLN A 188 0.12 -8.73 5.36
CA GLN A 188 -0.77 -7.71 5.89
C GLN A 188 -1.93 -8.37 6.66
N GLN A 189 -1.62 -8.93 7.83
CA GLN A 189 -2.54 -9.65 8.71
C GLN A 189 -3.57 -8.68 9.31
N CYS A 190 -4.68 -8.43 8.62
CA CYS A 190 -5.77 -7.59 9.11
C CYS A 190 -6.53 -8.18 10.32
N TRP A 191 -6.00 -9.21 10.98
CA TRP A 191 -6.60 -9.88 12.14
C TRP A 191 -5.64 -9.93 13.33
N GLU A 192 -4.36 -9.61 13.14
CA GLU A 192 -3.29 -9.71 14.12
C GLU A 192 -2.38 -8.48 14.08
N GLU A 193 -1.39 -8.44 14.96
CA GLU A 193 -0.31 -7.48 14.81
C GLU A 193 0.35 -7.70 13.46
N PRO A 194 0.60 -6.63 12.69
CA PRO A 194 1.18 -6.82 11.39
C PRO A 194 2.57 -7.43 11.43
N HIS A 195 2.89 -8.27 10.45
CA HIS A 195 4.25 -8.79 10.29
C HIS A 195 5.29 -7.65 10.19
N PRO A 196 6.53 -7.90 10.67
CA PRO A 196 7.65 -7.00 10.48
C PRO A 196 7.90 -6.72 9.00
N GLU A 197 8.59 -5.63 8.73
CA GLU A 197 9.03 -5.32 7.38
C GLU A 197 9.90 -6.46 6.82
N PRO A 198 9.80 -6.76 5.52
CA PRO A 198 10.62 -7.79 4.89
C PRO A 198 12.10 -7.44 5.05
N ALA A 199 12.92 -8.46 5.29
CA ALA A 199 14.36 -8.29 5.30
C ALA A 199 14.86 -7.95 3.88
N PRO A 200 15.99 -7.22 3.72
CA PRO A 200 16.49 -6.81 2.40
C PRO A 200 16.68 -7.97 1.41
N GLU A 201 17.06 -9.15 1.90
CA GLU A 201 17.22 -10.37 1.10
C GLU A 201 15.90 -10.99 0.61
N GLU A 202 14.78 -10.65 1.25
CA GLU A 202 13.45 -11.10 0.82
C GLU A 202 12.88 -10.22 -0.30
N VAL A 203 13.45 -9.04 -0.54
CA VAL A 203 12.91 -8.09 -1.52
C VAL A 203 13.24 -8.54 -2.94
N LEU A 204 12.24 -8.55 -3.82
CA LEU A 204 12.45 -8.85 -5.23
C LEU A 204 13.11 -7.65 -5.93
N GLN A 205 14.04 -7.97 -6.81
CA GLN A 205 14.92 -7.05 -7.54
C GLN A 205 15.06 -7.55 -8.96
N ARG A 206 15.39 -6.66 -9.91
CA ARG A 206 15.64 -6.94 -11.32
C ARG A 206 16.63 -8.08 -11.52
N ARG A 207 17.68 -8.17 -10.69
CA ARG A 207 18.68 -9.24 -10.77
C ARG A 207 18.10 -10.65 -10.63
N HIS A 208 17.03 -10.80 -9.84
CA HIS A 208 16.38 -12.10 -9.64
C HIS A 208 15.59 -12.54 -10.89
N LEU A 209 15.23 -11.60 -11.77
CA LEU A 209 14.47 -11.87 -13.00
C LEU A 209 15.38 -11.95 -14.24
N PHE A 210 16.35 -11.04 -14.35
CA PHE A 210 17.03 -10.78 -15.63
C PHE A 210 18.46 -11.29 -15.71
N THR A 211 19.10 -11.73 -14.62
CA THR A 211 20.49 -12.24 -14.67
C THR A 211 20.70 -13.44 -15.58
N ARG A 212 19.63 -14.17 -15.91
CA ARG A 212 19.66 -15.31 -16.84
C ARG A 212 19.48 -14.90 -18.31
N VAL A 213 19.30 -13.60 -18.57
CA VAL A 213 19.19 -13.00 -19.91
C VAL A 213 20.28 -11.92 -20.02
N PRO A 214 21.53 -12.31 -20.36
CA PRO A 214 22.70 -11.43 -20.29
C PRO A 214 22.51 -10.09 -20.99
N GLU A 215 21.89 -10.08 -22.17
CA GLU A 215 21.69 -8.88 -22.99
C GLU A 215 20.81 -7.84 -22.28
N VAL A 216 19.75 -8.30 -21.60
CA VAL A 216 18.86 -7.42 -20.82
C VAL A 216 19.57 -6.95 -19.54
N TRP A 217 20.31 -7.84 -18.88
CA TRP A 217 21.01 -7.51 -17.65
C TRP A 217 22.14 -6.50 -17.88
N GLU A 218 22.94 -6.67 -18.92
CA GLU A 218 23.99 -5.72 -19.33
C GLU A 218 23.41 -4.34 -19.63
N LEU A 219 22.27 -4.29 -20.33
CA LEU A 219 21.55 -3.03 -20.60
C LEU A 219 21.10 -2.35 -19.30
N ILE A 220 20.55 -3.11 -18.35
CA ILE A 220 20.14 -2.59 -17.04
C ILE A 220 21.36 -2.03 -16.28
N GLN A 221 22.49 -2.73 -16.28
CA GLN A 221 23.70 -2.28 -15.61
C GLN A 221 24.28 -1.01 -16.24
N ALA A 222 24.37 -0.98 -17.58
CA ALA A 222 24.85 0.19 -18.31
C ALA A 222 23.96 1.43 -18.06
N HIS A 223 22.65 1.23 -17.89
CA HIS A 223 21.74 2.29 -17.47
C HIS A 223 22.00 2.73 -16.03
N GLU A 224 22.12 1.81 -15.09
CA GLU A 224 22.37 2.15 -13.68
C GLU A 224 23.69 2.92 -13.49
N GLU A 225 24.75 2.56 -14.21
CA GLU A 225 26.04 3.25 -14.16
C GLU A 225 25.96 4.72 -14.57
N ARG A 226 25.09 5.04 -15.55
CA ARG A 226 24.96 6.39 -16.13
C ARG A 226 23.85 7.22 -15.48
N CYS A 227 22.77 6.55 -15.09
CA CYS A 227 21.51 7.15 -14.66
C CYS A 227 21.15 6.81 -13.21
N GLY A 228 22.06 6.19 -12.46
CA GLY A 228 21.85 5.81 -11.07
C GLY A 228 21.51 6.99 -10.17
N VAL A 229 20.68 6.75 -9.17
CA VAL A 229 20.07 7.80 -8.35
C VAL A 229 21.10 8.51 -7.47
N GLU A 230 22.06 7.77 -6.93
CA GLU A 230 23.17 8.35 -6.17
C GLU A 230 24.03 9.26 -7.04
N ARG A 231 24.38 8.81 -8.26
CA ARG A 231 25.13 9.61 -9.22
C ARG A 231 24.35 10.87 -9.61
N LEU A 232 23.05 10.75 -9.84
CA LEU A 232 22.18 11.89 -10.11
C LEU A 232 22.19 12.90 -8.96
N ALA A 233 22.10 12.44 -7.71
CA ALA A 233 22.16 13.31 -6.54
C ALA A 233 23.51 14.03 -6.41
N GLN A 234 24.62 13.34 -6.70
CA GLN A 234 25.97 13.93 -6.72
C GLN A 234 26.08 15.02 -7.81
N VAL A 235 25.68 14.71 -9.04
CA VAL A 235 25.71 15.67 -10.16
C VAL A 235 24.86 16.90 -9.86
N LEU A 236 23.66 16.73 -9.29
CA LEU A 236 22.80 17.86 -8.90
C LEU A 236 23.45 18.73 -7.82
N ALA A 237 24.15 18.13 -6.86
CA ALA A 237 24.88 18.88 -5.84
C ALA A 237 26.04 19.70 -6.44
N GLN A 238 26.77 19.14 -7.41
CA GLN A 238 27.84 19.84 -8.14
C GLN A 238 27.31 20.99 -8.99
N VAL A 239 26.19 20.78 -9.68
CA VAL A 239 25.50 21.86 -10.42
C VAL A 239 25.09 23.00 -9.47
N ALA A 240 24.56 22.66 -8.29
CA ALA A 240 24.22 23.67 -7.28
C ALA A 240 25.44 24.40 -6.72
N ALA A 241 26.61 23.77 -6.73
CA ALA A 241 27.90 24.38 -6.36
C ALA A 241 28.53 25.23 -7.48
N GLY A 242 27.94 25.27 -8.68
CA GLY A 242 28.41 26.07 -9.81
C GLY A 242 29.44 25.37 -10.70
N GLU A 243 29.57 24.04 -10.61
CA GLU A 243 30.44 23.27 -11.51
C GLU A 243 29.80 23.12 -12.90
N GLU A 244 30.28 23.88 -13.90
CA GLU A 244 29.69 23.89 -15.25
C GLU A 244 29.68 22.50 -15.91
N GLU A 245 30.75 21.72 -15.78
CA GLU A 245 30.86 20.36 -16.32
C GLU A 245 29.79 19.40 -15.77
N ALA A 246 29.30 19.64 -14.55
CA ALA A 246 28.23 18.82 -13.97
C ALA A 246 26.89 19.00 -14.70
N GLY A 247 26.65 20.19 -15.29
CA GLY A 247 25.49 20.44 -16.13
C GLY A 247 25.48 19.55 -17.37
N ASP A 248 26.62 19.44 -18.05
CA ASP A 248 26.78 18.58 -19.24
C ASP A 248 26.58 17.10 -18.91
N HIS A 249 27.09 16.65 -17.76
CA HIS A 249 26.85 15.29 -17.27
C HIS A 249 25.36 15.02 -17.00
N LEU A 250 24.64 15.96 -16.39
CA LEU A 250 23.21 15.84 -16.15
C LEU A 250 22.42 15.72 -17.45
N PHE A 251 22.69 16.60 -18.42
CA PHE A 251 22.02 16.55 -19.72
C PHE A 251 22.38 15.28 -20.49
N THR A 252 23.63 14.83 -20.45
CA THR A 252 24.05 13.56 -21.05
C THR A 252 23.25 12.39 -20.48
N ALA A 253 23.09 12.32 -19.15
CA ALA A 253 22.30 11.28 -18.50
C ALA A 253 20.80 11.35 -18.86
N LEU A 254 20.23 12.56 -18.97
CA LEU A 254 18.83 12.75 -19.38
C LEU A 254 18.57 12.28 -20.81
N HIS A 255 19.43 12.65 -21.76
CA HIS A 255 19.29 12.20 -23.14
C HIS A 255 19.51 10.69 -23.26
N PHE A 256 20.49 10.15 -22.53
CA PHE A 256 20.73 8.71 -22.52
C PHE A 256 19.52 7.92 -21.98
N ASP A 257 18.95 8.30 -20.83
CA ASP A 257 17.73 7.66 -20.29
C ASP A 257 16.56 7.76 -21.26
N HIS A 258 16.37 8.92 -21.89
CA HIS A 258 15.26 9.15 -22.80
C HIS A 258 15.36 8.33 -24.08
N TYR A 259 16.46 8.44 -24.81
CA TYR A 259 16.62 7.75 -26.11
C TYR A 259 16.78 6.23 -25.93
N LEU A 260 17.34 5.76 -24.80
CA LEU A 260 17.34 4.34 -24.49
C LEU A 260 15.90 3.82 -24.34
N ARG A 261 15.02 4.56 -23.65
CA ARG A 261 13.61 4.18 -23.52
C ARG A 261 12.87 4.20 -24.85
N GLU A 262 13.13 5.21 -25.70
CA GLU A 262 12.53 5.26 -27.04
C GLU A 262 12.98 4.07 -27.89
N MET A 263 14.28 3.75 -27.91
CA MET A 263 14.78 2.56 -28.60
C MET A 263 14.11 1.27 -28.10
N LEU A 264 13.98 1.10 -26.78
CA LEU A 264 13.30 -0.07 -26.20
C LEU A 264 11.82 -0.17 -26.60
N VAL A 265 11.15 0.97 -26.82
CA VAL A 265 9.76 0.99 -27.28
C VAL A 265 9.69 0.70 -28.78
N ASP A 266 10.48 1.39 -29.58
CA ASP A 266 10.39 1.39 -31.03
C ASP A 266 11.02 0.13 -31.67
N GLU A 267 12.19 -0.29 -31.18
CA GLU A 267 12.93 -1.43 -31.74
C GLU A 267 12.58 -2.75 -31.05
N TRP A 268 12.37 -2.75 -29.73
CA TRP A 268 12.08 -3.97 -28.96
C TRP A 268 10.59 -4.18 -28.72
N GLY A 269 9.74 -3.24 -29.13
CA GLY A 269 8.29 -3.33 -28.98
C GLY A 269 7.80 -3.32 -27.53
N LEU A 270 8.62 -2.85 -26.59
CA LEU A 270 8.23 -2.79 -25.19
C LEU A 270 7.22 -1.67 -24.95
N SER A 271 6.29 -1.87 -24.02
CA SER A 271 5.44 -0.76 -23.59
C SER A 271 6.25 0.23 -22.73
N PRO A 272 5.91 1.54 -22.73
CA PRO A 272 6.55 2.51 -21.83
C PRO A 272 6.55 2.04 -20.37
N ALA A 273 5.46 1.42 -19.93
CA ALA A 273 5.35 0.85 -18.59
C ALA A 273 6.34 -0.29 -18.32
N THR A 274 6.62 -1.13 -19.31
CA THR A 274 7.63 -2.21 -19.20
C THR A 274 9.04 -1.63 -19.10
N THR A 275 9.33 -0.51 -19.78
CA THR A 275 10.63 0.16 -19.64
C THR A 275 10.91 0.62 -18.21
N GLU A 276 9.87 0.92 -17.41
CA GLU A 276 10.05 1.30 -16.01
C GLU A 276 10.30 0.12 -15.07
N LEU A 277 9.95 -1.10 -15.48
CA LEU A 277 10.45 -2.31 -14.82
C LEU A 277 11.95 -2.45 -15.08
N LEU A 278 12.39 -2.31 -16.34
CA LEU A 278 13.79 -2.51 -16.70
C LEU A 278 14.70 -1.39 -16.18
N LEU A 279 14.32 -0.13 -16.36
CA LEU A 279 15.17 1.04 -16.15
C LEU A 279 14.78 1.87 -14.92
N GLY A 280 13.74 1.45 -14.19
CA GLY A 280 13.14 2.27 -13.13
C GLY A 280 12.38 3.48 -13.68
N ARG A 281 11.97 4.37 -12.78
CA ARG A 281 11.24 5.59 -13.15
C ARG A 281 12.09 6.48 -14.07
N PRO A 282 11.50 7.14 -15.11
CA PRO A 282 12.25 8.01 -16.00
C PRO A 282 13.00 9.11 -15.25
N LEU A 283 14.21 9.44 -15.67
CA LEU A 283 15.07 10.41 -14.98
C LEU A 283 14.42 11.80 -14.89
N LYS A 284 13.72 12.19 -15.97
CA LYS A 284 12.90 13.42 -16.03
C LYS A 284 11.79 13.47 -14.97
N SER A 285 11.26 12.31 -14.59
CA SER A 285 10.23 12.18 -13.55
C SER A 285 10.86 12.26 -12.16
N LEU A 286 12.02 11.62 -11.99
CA LEU A 286 12.78 11.63 -10.73
C LEU A 286 13.25 13.03 -10.34
N LEU A 287 13.69 13.85 -11.29
CA LEU A 287 14.12 15.23 -11.04
C LEU A 287 13.09 16.10 -10.29
N ARG A 288 11.80 15.73 -10.35
CA ARG A 288 10.74 16.39 -9.59
C ARG A 288 10.93 16.25 -8.08
N ASP A 289 11.52 15.14 -7.61
CA ASP A 289 11.83 14.89 -6.20
C ASP A 289 12.91 15.85 -5.65
N TRP A 290 13.62 16.53 -6.55
CA TRP A 290 14.59 17.61 -6.31
C TRP A 290 14.08 19.00 -6.74
N GLY A 291 12.80 19.13 -7.07
CA GLY A 291 12.21 20.42 -7.42
C GLY A 291 12.48 20.90 -8.85
N TYR A 292 12.93 20.02 -9.75
CA TYR A 292 13.18 20.37 -11.14
C TYR A 292 12.18 19.69 -12.09
N ARG A 293 11.79 20.42 -13.13
CA ARG A 293 11.05 19.89 -14.27
C ARG A 293 11.96 19.86 -15.49
N ALA A 294 12.18 18.67 -16.04
CA ALA A 294 12.87 18.48 -17.30
C ALA A 294 11.87 18.34 -18.45
N THR A 295 12.02 19.16 -19.48
CA THR A 295 11.21 19.15 -20.71
C THR A 295 12.11 18.98 -21.91
N LEU A 296 11.78 18.04 -22.79
CA LEU A 296 12.46 17.87 -24.07
C LEU A 296 11.86 18.86 -25.08
N THR A 297 12.72 19.60 -25.78
CA THR A 297 12.28 20.53 -26.84
C THR A 297 12.08 19.77 -28.16
N PRO A 298 11.38 20.37 -29.15
CA PRO A 298 11.25 19.77 -30.49
C PRO A 298 12.58 19.48 -31.18
N GLU A 299 13.65 20.20 -30.81
CA GLU A 299 15.00 19.99 -31.34
C GLU A 299 15.73 18.81 -30.67
N GLY A 300 15.08 18.08 -29.76
CA GLY A 300 15.66 16.92 -29.08
C GLY A 300 16.59 17.28 -27.93
N VAL A 301 16.46 18.48 -27.36
CA VAL A 301 17.31 18.99 -26.27
C VAL A 301 16.51 19.17 -24.98
N PHE A 302 17.04 18.69 -23.86
CA PHE A 302 16.42 18.93 -22.55
C PHE A 302 16.61 20.37 -22.05
N ARG A 303 15.55 20.92 -21.44
CA ARG A 303 15.57 22.14 -20.64
C ARG A 303 15.08 21.85 -19.23
N LEU A 304 15.76 22.44 -18.25
CA LEU A 304 15.37 22.37 -16.84
C LEU A 304 14.71 23.68 -16.41
N SER A 305 13.62 23.57 -15.67
CA SER A 305 12.98 24.71 -15.00
C SER A 305 12.71 24.35 -13.55
N PRO A 306 12.87 25.28 -12.59
CA PRO A 306 12.46 25.04 -11.22
C PRO A 306 10.94 24.83 -11.17
N MET A 307 10.51 23.88 -10.35
CA MET A 307 9.10 23.78 -9.99
C MET A 307 8.85 24.84 -8.93
N CYS A 308 8.12 25.91 -9.25
CA CYS A 308 7.63 26.84 -8.24
C CYS A 308 6.88 26.03 -7.17
N GLU A 309 7.24 26.21 -5.90
CA GLU A 309 6.54 25.62 -4.77
C GLU A 309 5.04 25.94 -4.91
N VAL A 310 4.22 24.91 -5.14
CA VAL A 310 2.81 25.02 -4.81
C VAL A 310 2.79 24.88 -3.29
N PRO A 311 2.29 25.87 -2.52
CA PRO A 311 2.17 25.69 -1.09
C PRO A 311 1.27 24.48 -0.87
N ASP A 312 1.77 23.50 -0.13
CA ASP A 312 0.96 22.40 0.40
C ASP A 312 -0.25 23.03 1.10
N THR A 313 -1.40 22.97 0.42
CA THR A 313 -2.66 23.42 1.00
C THR A 313 -3.21 22.22 1.75
N PRO A 314 -3.57 22.38 3.04
CA PRO A 314 -3.93 21.27 3.94
C PRO A 314 -5.14 20.45 3.50
#